data_AF-A0A9X3LDQ9-F1
#
_entry.id   AF-A0A9X3LDQ9-F1
#
_cell.length_a   1.000
_cell.length_b   1.000
_cell.length_c   1.000
_cell.angle_alpha   90.00
_cell.angle_beta   90.00
_cell.angle_gamma   90.00
#
_symmetry.space_group_name_H-M   'P 1'
#
loop_
_entity.id
_entity.type
_entity.pdbx_description
1 polymer ?
#
loop_
_entity_poly.entity_id
_entity_poly.type
_entity_poly.pdbx_seq_one_letter_code
_entity_poly.pdbx_strand_id
1 'polypeptide(L)'
;MLIIEKALLFIIILRILSGSIELSAAMLMIKFNDLEKAFYINSLLALVGPVVLIVTTGIGLTGLSEKISLTRMVCLFAGILLILYSLKSN
;
A
#
# COMPACT_ATOMS: atom_id res chain seq x y z
N MET A 1 30.36 1.04 1.60
CA MET A 1 29.25 1.21 2.56
C MET A 1 28.03 1.65 1.77
N LEU A 2 26.94 0.88 1.75
CA LEU A 2 25.70 1.31 1.11
C LEU A 2 25.04 2.37 2.01
N ILE A 3 25.08 3.64 1.58
CA ILE A 3 24.36 4.72 2.25
C ILE A 3 22.95 4.72 1.65
N ILE A 4 22.00 4.16 2.39
CA ILE A 4 20.59 4.16 1.99
C ILE A 4 19.97 5.50 2.42
N GLU A 5 19.29 6.15 1.50
CA GLU A 5 18.54 7.37 1.79
C GLU A 5 17.42 7.08 2.81
N LYS A 6 17.25 7.95 3.81
CA LYS A 6 16.31 7.71 4.91
C LYS A 6 14.88 7.49 4.40
N ALA A 7 14.42 8.28 3.44
CA ALA A 7 13.09 8.14 2.83
C ALA A 7 12.94 6.77 2.14
N LEU A 8 13.97 6.33 1.41
CA LEU A 8 13.99 5.02 0.76
C LEU A 8 13.95 3.88 1.79
N LEU A 9 14.70 3.98 2.90
CA LEU A 9 14.67 3.00 3.97
C LEU A 9 13.27 2.85 4.57
N PHE A 10 12.57 3.96 4.83
CA PHE A 10 11.18 3.95 5.29
C PHE A 10 10.24 3.25 4.29
N ILE A 11 10.37 3.55 2.99
CA ILE A 11 9.57 2.89 1.96
C ILE A 11 9.80 1.37 1.96
N ILE A 12 11.06 0.94 2.03
CA ILE A 12 11.43 -0.49 2.07
C ILE A 12 10.82 -1.17 3.29
N ILE A 13 10.97 -0.58 4.48
CA ILE A 13 10.42 -1.13 5.73
C ILE A 13 8.90 -1.25 5.65
N LEU A 14 8.20 -0.21 5.18
CA LEU A 14 6.74 -0.24 5.02
C LEU A 14 6.28 -1.32 4.04
N ARG A 15 7.03 -1.58 2.96
CA ARG A 15 6.73 -2.65 2.02
C ARG A 15 6.94 -4.03 2.62
N ILE A 16 8.02 -4.23 3.37
CA ILE A 16 8.26 -5.49 4.09
C ILE A 16 7.14 -5.75 5.09
N LEU A 17 6.75 -4.72 5.85
CA LEU A 17 5.64 -4.83 6.81
C LEU A 17 4.31 -5.16 6.11
N SER A 18 3.95 -4.43 5.06
CA SER A 18 2.73 -4.68 4.28
C SER A 18 2.69 -6.08 3.69
N GLY A 19 3.78 -6.51 3.04
CA GLY A 19 3.86 -7.86 2.47
C GLY A 19 3.77 -8.95 3.55
N SER A 20 4.30 -8.70 4.75
CA SER A 20 4.17 -9.62 5.88
C SER A 20 2.72 -9.74 6.37
N ILE A 21 1.94 -8.64 6.32
CA ILE A 21 0.51 -8.66 6.63
C ILE A 21 -0.24 -9.51 5.60
N GLU A 22 0.05 -9.37 4.30
CA GLU A 22 -0.56 -10.19 3.25
C GLU A 22 -0.25 -11.69 3.43
N LEU A 23 1.01 -12.03 3.71
CA LEU A 23 1.42 -13.41 3.98
C LEU A 23 0.71 -13.97 5.23
N SER A 24 0.59 -13.16 6.28
CA SER A 24 -0.11 -13.57 7.51
C SER A 24 -1.60 -13.81 7.26
N ALA A 25 -2.25 -12.94 6.49
CA ALA A 25 -3.64 -13.09 6.08
C ALA A 25 -3.83 -14.38 5.27
N ALA A 26 -2.96 -14.66 4.29
CA ALA A 26 -3.00 -15.91 3.52
C ALA A 26 -2.83 -17.15 4.42
N MET A 27 -1.92 -17.12 5.39
CA MET A 27 -1.76 -18.20 6.37
C MET A 27 -3.01 -18.40 7.23
N LEU A 28 -3.69 -17.32 7.63
CA LEU A 28 -4.97 -17.41 8.36
C LEU A 28 -6.08 -18.00 7.48
N MET A 29 -6.16 -17.62 6.20
CA MET A 29 -7.12 -18.21 5.25
C MET A 29 -6.93 -19.73 5.13
N ILE A 30 -5.68 -20.19 4.99
CA ILE A 30 -5.34 -21.62 4.97
C ILE A 30 -5.73 -22.27 6.30
N LYS A 31 -5.39 -21.65 7.43
CA LYS A 31 -5.67 -22.19 8.77
C LYS A 31 -7.15 -22.38 9.03
N PHE A 32 -8.00 -21.44 8.59
CA PHE A 32 -9.45 -21.54 8.81
C PHE A 32 -10.14 -22.45 7.81
N ASN A 33 -9.56 -22.61 6.60
CA ASN A 33 -10.07 -23.47 5.54
C ASN A 33 -11.58 -23.31 5.28
N ASP A 34 -12.04 -22.07 5.32
CA ASP A 34 -13.44 -21.68 5.26
C ASP A 34 -13.55 -20.46 4.34
N LEU A 35 -14.38 -20.58 3.31
CA LEU A 35 -14.48 -19.58 2.24
C LEU A 35 -15.05 -18.27 2.77
N GLU A 36 -16.01 -18.31 3.68
CA GLU A 36 -16.63 -17.13 4.25
C GLU A 36 -15.62 -16.35 5.11
N LYS A 37 -14.88 -17.05 5.99
CA LYS A 37 -13.80 -16.44 6.77
C LYS A 37 -12.69 -15.89 5.89
N ALA A 38 -12.33 -16.60 4.82
CA ALA A 38 -11.33 -16.12 3.87
C ALA A 38 -11.79 -14.84 3.16
N PHE A 39 -13.08 -14.76 2.78
CA PHE A 39 -13.67 -13.56 2.21
C PHE A 39 -13.63 -12.37 3.18
N TYR A 40 -13.95 -12.56 4.46
CA TYR A 40 -13.83 -11.51 5.47
C TYR A 40 -12.38 -11.03 5.64
N ILE A 41 -11.42 -11.95 5.74
CA ILE A 41 -9.99 -11.61 5.84
C ILE A 41 -9.54 -10.82 4.60
N ASN A 42 -9.93 -11.26 3.41
CA ASN A 42 -9.57 -10.59 2.15
C ASN A 42 -10.19 -9.19 2.05
N SER A 43 -11.43 -9.03 2.54
CA SER A 43 -12.11 -7.73 2.57
C SER A 43 -11.41 -6.74 3.51
N LEU A 44 -10.93 -7.22 4.67
CA LEU A 44 -10.10 -6.40 5.56
C LEU A 44 -8.74 -6.06 4.93
N LEU A 45 -8.13 -7.01 4.23
CA LEU A 45 -6.83 -6.84 3.58
C LEU A 45 -6.89 -5.86 2.39
N ALA A 46 -8.05 -5.73 1.74
CA ALA A 46 -8.26 -4.85 0.59
C ALA A 46 -7.89 -3.38 0.86
N LEU A 47 -7.94 -2.93 2.11
CA LEU A 47 -7.56 -1.56 2.49
C LEU A 47 -6.05 -1.39 2.75
N VAL A 48 -5.33 -2.47 3.08
CA VAL A 48 -3.91 -2.42 3.45
C VAL A 48 -3.05 -1.94 2.27
N GLY A 49 -3.28 -2.51 1.09
CA GLY A 49 -2.56 -2.13 -0.14
C GLY A 49 -2.70 -0.64 -0.49
N PRO A 50 -3.93 -0.10 -0.62
CA PRO A 50 -4.17 1.33 -0.85
C PRO A 50 -3.54 2.25 0.19
N VAL A 51 -3.64 1.92 1.48
CA VAL A 51 -3.04 2.74 2.56
C VAL A 51 -1.52 2.77 2.45
N VAL A 52 -0.88 1.63 2.26
CA VAL A 52 0.59 1.54 2.13
C VAL A 52 1.05 2.25 0.86
N LEU A 53 0.30 2.14 -0.25
CA LEU A 53 0.59 2.87 -1.48
C LEU A 53 0.55 4.38 -1.26
N ILE A 54 -0.48 4.91 -0.59
CA ILE A 54 -0.59 6.35 -0.28
C ILE A 54 0.60 6.82 0.55
N VAL A 55 0.90 6.13 1.64
CA VAL A 55 1.97 6.53 2.57
C VAL A 55 3.33 6.47 1.87
N THR A 56 3.63 5.37 1.16
CA THR A 56 4.91 5.23 0.45
C THR A 56 5.07 6.21 -0.70
N THR A 57 3.97 6.51 -1.42
CA THR A 57 3.96 7.55 -2.47
C THR A 57 4.20 8.92 -1.85
N GLY A 58 3.53 9.26 -0.75
CA GLY A 58 3.75 10.53 -0.03
C GLY A 58 5.21 10.70 0.40
N ILE A 59 5.80 9.67 1.02
CA ILE A 59 7.22 9.67 1.40
C ILE A 59 8.12 9.85 0.17
N GLY A 60 7.86 9.10 -0.91
CA GLY A 60 8.61 9.21 -2.15
C GLY A 60 8.54 10.61 -2.76
N LEU A 61 7.35 11.22 -2.78
CA LEU A 61 7.14 12.59 -3.26
C LEU A 61 7.92 13.61 -2.43
N THR A 62 7.93 13.47 -1.10
CA THR A 62 8.71 14.38 -0.23
C THR A 62 10.22 14.25 -0.43
N GLY A 63 10.73 13.03 -0.69
CA GLY A 63 12.15 12.81 -1.01
C GLY A 63 12.54 13.24 -2.43
N LEU A 64 11.57 13.27 -3.35
CA LEU A 64 11.75 13.64 -4.76
C LEU A 64 11.23 15.05 -5.09
N SER A 65 10.90 15.87 -4.09
CA SER A 65 10.12 17.12 -4.22
C SER A 65 10.67 18.09 -5.28
N GLU A 66 11.99 18.14 -5.46
CA GLU A 66 12.62 19.00 -6.48
C GLU A 66 12.56 18.43 -7.92
N LYS A 67 12.27 17.13 -8.09
CA LYS A 67 12.33 16.40 -9.37
C LYS A 67 10.95 16.05 -9.95
N ILE A 68 9.87 16.27 -9.22
CA ILE A 68 8.51 15.87 -9.63
C ILE A 68 7.70 17.09 -10.03
N SER A 69 7.17 17.10 -11.25
CA SER A 69 6.27 18.15 -11.72
C SER A 69 4.89 18.06 -11.05
N LEU A 70 4.24 19.22 -10.89
CA LEU A 70 2.90 19.34 -10.31
C LEU A 70 1.88 18.41 -11.01
N THR A 71 1.96 18.28 -12.33
CA THR A 71 1.10 17.39 -13.13
C THR A 71 1.23 15.92 -12.71
N ARG A 72 2.45 15.43 -12.49
CA ARG A 72 2.68 14.03 -12.06
C ARG A 72 2.08 13.78 -10.68
N MET A 73 2.20 14.75 -9.78
CA MET A 73 1.63 14.66 -8.45
C MET A 73 0.10 14.57 -8.50
N VAL A 74 -0.56 15.44 -9.28
CA VAL A 74 -2.02 15.40 -9.48
C VAL A 74 -2.47 14.05 -10.05
N CYS A 75 -1.79 13.52 -11.07
CA CYS A 75 -2.13 12.22 -11.66
C CYS A 75 -1.98 11.06 -10.67
N LEU A 76 -0.93 11.06 -9.84
CA LEU A 76 -0.72 10.03 -8.81
C LEU A 76 -1.84 10.03 -7.77
N PHE A 77 -2.19 11.20 -7.25
CA PHE A 77 -3.30 11.32 -6.31
C PHE A 77 -4.64 10.96 -6.94
N ALA A 78 -4.87 11.33 -8.20
CA ALA A 78 -6.09 10.93 -8.92
C ALA A 78 -6.21 9.41 -9.05
N GLY A 79 -5.13 8.71 -9.41
CA GLY A 79 -5.12 7.24 -9.49
C GLY A 79 -5.45 6.57 -8.15
N ILE A 80 -4.88 7.08 -7.05
CA ILE A 80 -5.18 6.62 -5.70
C ILE A 80 -6.67 6.82 -5.37
N LEU A 81 -7.21 8.01 -5.65
CA LEU A 81 -8.62 8.33 -5.38
C LEU A 81 -9.58 7.44 -6.19
N LEU A 82 -9.23 7.08 -7.43
CA LEU A 82 -10.00 6.16 -8.25
C LEU A 82 -10.05 4.75 -7.64
N ILE A 83 -8.93 4.25 -7.12
CA ILE A 83 -8.88 2.95 -6.41
C ILE A 83 -9.81 2.99 -5.18
N LEU A 84 -9.72 4.05 -4.37
CA LEU A 84 -10.59 4.21 -3.19
C LEU A 84 -12.07 4.35 -3.56
N TYR A 85 -12.37 5.10 -4.62
CA TYR A 85 -13.73 5.24 -5.14
C TYR A 85 -14.31 3.89 -5.58
N SER A 86 -13.52 3.09 -6.29
CA SER A 86 -13.93 1.75 -6.73
C SER A 86 -14.27 0.82 -5.56
N LEU A 87 -13.58 0.96 -4.41
CA LEU A 87 -13.88 0.17 -3.21
C LEU A 87 -15.16 0.62 -2.49
N LYS A 88 -15.59 1.88 -2.69
CA LYS A 88 -16.79 2.45 -2.07
C LYS A 88 -18.05 2.26 -2.93
N SER A 89 -17.89 2.22 -4.25
CA SER A 89 -18.99 2.12 -5.22
C SER A 89 -19.53 0.69 -5.28
N ASN A 90 -20.31 0.30 -4.27
CA ASN A 90 -21.14 -0.92 -4.26
C ASN A 90 -22.13 -0.92 -5.43
#